data_AF-A0A7C2W782-F1
#
_entry.id   AF-A0A7C2W782-F1
#
_cell.length_a   1.000
_cell.length_b   1.000
_cell.length_c   1.000
_cell.angle_alpha   90.00
_cell.angle_beta   90.00
_cell.angle_gamma   90.00
#
_symmetry.space_group_name_H-M   'P 1'
#
loop_
_entity.id
_entity.type
_entity.pdbx_description
1 polymer ?
#
loop_
_entity_poly.entity_id
_entity_poly.type
_entity_poly.pdbx_seq_one_letter_code
_entity_poly.pdbx_strand_id
1 'polypeptide(L)'
;MADRDWSRMRSWWIVSASLGGLLVAIAVMGLVSLALNQRVKTVVDEAVRYDVELEYLGHEIRLAVLDLRNHHFNLRDAGPSTTELAEFERSYAYLLKTIAAIERLGVRDPTIPQPSALRAVAEAYYATFSSALDRYHADPIGFVQASERGLVLLAELERDARVVQRVGEEEAGQALDSVEQTMTTAQLVLLGVLAGLGLIGAGLVYATVKVMNAFRRLYAAQQESAQRLAEALKAKSDFIADASHELRTPLTVLRGNAQLALALDSSCAHAELLGEILREANRLSRLVEDLLLLARADAASLPLVRERLAVGPFLAGLADRAAALAREHGASLR
;
A
#
# COMPACT_ATOMS: atom_id res chain seq x y z
N MET A 1 8.15 28.47 31.88
CA MET A 1 6.97 27.60 32.05
C MET A 1 6.22 27.61 30.73
N ALA A 2 5.93 26.42 30.18
CA ALA A 2 5.37 26.15 28.84
C ALA A 2 6.36 26.14 27.65
N ASP A 3 7.40 25.29 27.74
CA ASP A 3 8.02 24.72 26.54
C ASP A 3 7.09 23.60 26.06
N ARG A 4 6.24 23.93 25.09
CA ARG A 4 5.16 23.05 24.60
C ARG A 4 5.81 22.03 23.67
N ASP A 5 5.64 20.76 24.01
CA ASP A 5 6.33 19.60 23.42
C ASP A 5 5.87 19.30 21.97
N TRP A 6 6.27 20.17 21.04
CA TRP A 6 5.95 20.09 19.60
C TRP A 6 6.46 18.80 18.94
N SER A 7 7.41 18.11 19.56
CA SER A 7 7.97 16.84 19.09
C SER A 7 6.95 15.69 19.18
N ARG A 8 6.18 15.62 20.27
CA ARG A 8 5.15 14.58 20.48
C ARG A 8 3.94 14.78 19.56
N MET A 9 3.52 16.02 19.33
CA MET A 9 2.40 16.31 18.42
C MET A 9 2.69 15.86 16.98
N ARG A 10 3.92 16.02 16.50
CA ARG A 10 4.29 15.64 15.12
C ARG A 10 4.41 14.12 14.95
N SER A 11 4.87 13.40 15.98
CA SER A 11 4.91 11.93 16.00
C SER A 11 3.50 11.33 15.96
N TRP A 12 2.58 11.85 16.76
CA TRP A 12 1.18 11.38 16.78
C TRP A 12 0.49 11.59 15.43
N TRP A 13 0.77 12.69 14.74
CA TRP A 13 0.18 12.97 13.43
C TRP A 13 0.59 11.95 12.36
N ILE A 14 1.87 11.56 12.33
CA ILE A 14 2.38 10.55 11.38
C ILE A 14 1.75 9.17 11.67
N VAL A 15 1.66 8.79 12.94
CA VAL A 15 1.02 7.51 13.32
C VAL A 15 -0.45 7.53 12.94
N SER A 16 -1.17 8.63 13.21
CA SER A 16 -2.58 8.76 12.84
C SER A 16 -2.81 8.76 11.32
N ALA A 17 -1.91 9.37 10.54
CA ALA A 17 -2.00 9.37 9.08
C ALA A 17 -1.76 7.97 8.50
N SER A 18 -0.77 7.24 9.03
CA SER A 18 -0.51 5.85 8.62
C SER A 18 -1.65 4.91 9.00
N LEU A 19 -2.21 5.06 10.21
CA LEU A 19 -3.37 4.26 10.65
C LEU A 19 -4.61 4.57 9.82
N GLY A 20 -4.84 5.84 9.50
CA GLY A 20 -5.92 6.27 8.60
C GLY A 20 -5.77 5.70 7.20
N GLY A 21 -4.57 5.73 6.62
CA GLY A 21 -4.28 5.13 5.32
C GLY A 21 -4.53 3.62 5.29
N LEU A 22 -4.14 2.90 6.35
CA LEU A 22 -4.41 1.46 6.49
C LEU A 22 -5.91 1.18 6.57
N LEU A 23 -6.67 1.95 7.35
CA LEU A 23 -8.12 1.80 7.47
C LEU A 23 -8.82 2.05 6.13
N VAL A 24 -8.40 3.07 5.38
CA VAL A 24 -8.92 3.34 4.03
C VAL A 24 -8.62 2.17 3.09
N ALA A 25 -7.40 1.63 3.11
CA ALA A 25 -7.03 0.46 2.30
C ALA A 25 -7.90 -0.77 2.63
N ILE A 26 -8.13 -1.04 3.91
CA ILE A 26 -9.00 -2.13 4.37
C ILE A 26 -10.44 -1.89 3.90
N ALA A 27 -10.96 -0.67 4.04
CA ALA A 27 -12.31 -0.32 3.61
C ALA A 27 -12.49 -0.50 2.09
N VAL A 28 -11.53 -0.02 1.29
CA VAL A 28 -11.53 -0.21 -0.17
C VAL A 28 -11.51 -1.69 -0.53
N MET A 29 -10.64 -2.49 0.11
CA MET A 29 -10.60 -3.93 -0.11
C MET A 29 -11.92 -4.61 0.25
N GLY A 30 -12.53 -4.23 1.37
CA GLY A 30 -13.84 -4.75 1.79
C GLY A 30 -14.95 -4.45 0.78
N LEU A 31 -14.99 -3.21 0.27
CA LEU A 31 -15.97 -2.81 -0.76
C LEU A 31 -15.78 -3.56 -2.07
N VAL A 32 -14.53 -3.71 -2.54
CA VAL A 32 -14.23 -4.48 -3.76
C VAL A 32 -14.64 -5.94 -3.59
N SER A 33 -14.29 -6.55 -2.45
CA SER A 33 -14.65 -7.93 -2.15
C SER A 33 -16.17 -8.13 -2.13
N LEU A 34 -16.91 -7.21 -1.49
CA LEU A 34 -18.37 -7.26 -1.45
C LEU A 34 -18.99 -7.15 -2.85
N ALA A 35 -18.51 -6.22 -3.68
CA ALA A 35 -19.01 -6.02 -5.03
C ALA A 35 -18.74 -7.23 -5.93
N LEU A 36 -17.53 -7.80 -5.86
CA LEU A 36 -17.17 -9.02 -6.58
C LEU A 36 -18.04 -10.21 -6.15
N ASN A 37 -18.24 -10.39 -4.84
CA ASN A 37 -19.06 -11.47 -4.31
C ASN A 37 -20.52 -11.37 -4.75
N GLN A 38 -21.10 -10.16 -4.75
CA GLN A 38 -22.44 -9.94 -5.28
C GLN A 38 -22.54 -10.29 -6.75
N ARG A 39 -21.54 -9.89 -7.56
CA ARG A 39 -21.52 -10.19 -9.00
C ARG A 39 -21.44 -11.69 -9.28
N VAL A 40 -20.56 -12.42 -8.60
CA VAL A 40 -20.46 -13.89 -8.71
C VAL A 40 -21.78 -14.54 -8.32
N LYS A 41 -22.39 -14.11 -7.21
CA LYS A 41 -23.66 -14.66 -6.75
C LYS A 41 -24.77 -14.51 -7.79
N THR A 42 -24.90 -13.33 -8.41
CA THR A 42 -25.94 -13.11 -9.43
C THR A 42 -25.77 -14.05 -10.63
N VAL A 43 -24.55 -14.21 -11.13
CA VAL A 43 -24.26 -15.08 -12.29
C VAL A 43 -24.53 -16.56 -11.94
N VAL A 44 -24.17 -16.99 -10.73
CA VAL A 44 -24.44 -18.36 -10.26
C VAL A 44 -25.95 -18.61 -10.09
N ASP A 45 -26.67 -17.66 -9.49
CA ASP A 45 -28.12 -17.78 -9.29
C ASP A 45 -28.87 -17.85 -10.64
N GLU A 46 -28.39 -17.12 -11.66
CA GLU A 46 -28.92 -17.16 -13.03
C GLU A 46 -28.62 -18.50 -13.72
N ALA A 47 -27.35 -18.93 -13.68
CA ALA A 47 -26.88 -20.20 -14.24
C ALA A 47 -27.63 -21.42 -13.69
N VAL A 48 -27.84 -21.47 -12.37
CA VAL A 48 -28.48 -22.62 -11.72
C VAL A 48 -29.98 -22.67 -12.00
N ARG A 49 -30.65 -21.52 -12.00
CA ARG A 49 -32.13 -21.48 -12.00
C ARG A 49 -32.74 -21.60 -13.39
N TYR A 50 -32.09 -21.04 -14.41
CA TYR A 50 -32.64 -21.07 -15.76
C TYR A 50 -31.94 -22.13 -16.61
N ASP A 51 -30.61 -22.07 -16.69
CA ASP A 51 -29.85 -22.83 -17.69
C ASP A 51 -29.77 -24.32 -17.33
N VAL A 52 -29.35 -24.63 -16.11
CA VAL A 52 -29.23 -26.03 -15.63
C VAL A 52 -30.59 -26.71 -15.47
N GLU A 53 -31.61 -25.98 -15.01
CA GLU A 53 -32.96 -26.55 -14.84
C GLU A 53 -33.62 -26.84 -16.19
N LEU A 54 -33.34 -26.03 -17.21
CA LEU A 54 -33.80 -26.26 -18.58
C LEU A 54 -33.12 -27.48 -19.22
N GLU A 55 -31.81 -27.66 -19.06
CA GLU A 55 -31.09 -28.86 -19.50
C GLU A 55 -31.73 -30.14 -18.92
N TYR A 56 -31.95 -30.15 -17.61
CA TYR A 56 -32.58 -31.27 -16.91
C TYR A 56 -33.98 -31.57 -17.46
N LEU A 57 -34.84 -30.55 -17.59
CA LEU A 57 -36.20 -30.75 -18.12
C LEU A 57 -36.23 -31.14 -19.60
N GLY A 58 -35.25 -30.68 -20.40
CA GLY A 58 -35.05 -31.10 -21.78
C GLY A 58 -34.73 -32.59 -21.89
N HIS A 59 -33.95 -33.14 -20.96
CA HIS A 59 -33.70 -34.57 -20.87
C HIS A 59 -34.97 -35.34 -20.48
N GLU A 60 -35.68 -34.86 -19.45
CA GLU A 60 -36.88 -35.51 -18.92
C GLU A 60 -38.03 -35.56 -19.94
N ILE A 61 -38.25 -34.50 -20.73
CA ILE A 61 -39.31 -34.50 -21.74
C ILE A 61 -39.01 -35.51 -22.85
N ARG A 62 -37.74 -35.64 -23.26
CA ARG A 62 -37.32 -36.64 -24.24
C ARG A 62 -37.51 -38.06 -23.72
N LEU A 63 -37.14 -38.33 -22.48
CA LEU A 63 -37.35 -39.63 -21.84
C LEU A 63 -38.85 -39.96 -21.77
N ALA A 64 -39.69 -39.00 -21.36
CA ALA A 64 -41.14 -39.19 -21.30
C ALA A 64 -41.75 -39.54 -22.68
N VAL A 65 -41.30 -38.87 -23.76
CA VAL A 65 -41.74 -39.19 -25.13
C VAL A 65 -41.25 -40.57 -25.56
N LEU A 66 -40.03 -40.97 -25.18
CA LEU A 66 -39.47 -42.28 -25.49
C LEU A 66 -40.26 -43.41 -24.81
N ASP A 67 -40.56 -43.26 -23.52
CA ASP A 67 -41.36 -44.23 -22.76
C ASP A 67 -42.77 -44.34 -23.32
N LEU A 68 -43.39 -43.20 -23.64
CA LEU A 68 -44.71 -43.16 -24.25
C LEU A 68 -44.75 -43.85 -25.62
N ARG A 69 -43.69 -43.70 -26.41
CA ARG A 69 -43.51 -44.43 -27.68
C ARG A 69 -43.30 -45.93 -27.45
N ASN A 70 -42.57 -46.32 -26.42
CA ASN A 70 -42.38 -47.73 -26.09
C ASN A 70 -43.72 -48.41 -25.73
N HIS A 71 -44.50 -47.79 -24.85
CA HIS A 71 -45.83 -48.27 -24.49
C HIS A 71 -46.80 -48.25 -25.67
N HIS A 72 -46.70 -47.26 -26.57
CA HIS A 72 -47.46 -47.24 -27.81
C HIS A 72 -47.20 -48.50 -28.65
N PHE A 73 -45.93 -48.86 -28.87
CA PHE A 73 -45.58 -50.04 -29.65
C PHE A 73 -46.06 -51.33 -28.98
N ASN A 74 -45.90 -51.46 -27.66
CA ASN A 74 -46.41 -52.61 -26.92
C ASN A 74 -47.93 -52.76 -27.07
N LEU A 75 -48.69 -51.69 -26.87
CA LEU A 75 -50.14 -51.70 -27.01
C LEU A 75 -50.60 -51.98 -28.44
N ARG A 76 -49.83 -51.52 -29.44
CA ARG A 76 -50.11 -51.81 -30.86
C ARG A 76 -49.89 -53.28 -31.20
N ASP A 77 -48.75 -53.82 -30.78
CA ASP A 77 -48.27 -55.13 -31.24
C ASP A 77 -48.79 -56.29 -30.37
N ALA A 78 -48.89 -56.10 -29.05
CA ALA A 78 -49.37 -57.10 -28.10
C ALA A 78 -50.84 -56.90 -27.69
N GLY A 79 -51.42 -55.73 -27.98
CA GLY A 79 -52.78 -55.38 -27.61
C GLY A 79 -52.93 -54.80 -26.19
N PRO A 80 -54.13 -54.28 -25.86
CA PRO A 80 -54.37 -53.65 -24.57
C PRO A 80 -54.45 -54.66 -23.43
N SER A 81 -53.62 -54.48 -22.41
CA SER A 81 -53.72 -55.17 -21.11
C SER A 81 -53.92 -54.15 -19.99
N THR A 82 -54.49 -54.57 -18.86
CA THR A 82 -54.72 -53.68 -17.70
C THR A 82 -53.43 -53.04 -17.20
N THR A 83 -52.34 -53.82 -17.16
CA THR A 83 -51.02 -53.34 -16.75
C THR A 83 -50.45 -52.35 -17.74
N GLU A 84 -50.45 -52.70 -19.03
CA GLU A 84 -49.83 -51.86 -20.07
C GLU A 84 -50.59 -50.54 -20.24
N LEU A 85 -51.93 -50.56 -20.17
CA LEU A 85 -52.75 -49.34 -20.18
C LEU A 85 -52.42 -48.45 -18.99
N ALA A 86 -52.26 -49.01 -17.79
CA ALA A 86 -51.89 -48.24 -16.60
C ALA A 86 -50.46 -47.65 -16.69
N GLU A 87 -49.54 -48.30 -17.39
CA GLU A 87 -48.18 -47.78 -17.63
C GLU A 87 -48.16 -46.69 -18.70
N PHE A 88 -48.94 -46.87 -19.77
CA PHE A 88 -49.18 -45.85 -20.79
C PHE A 88 -49.76 -44.57 -20.19
N GLU A 89 -50.81 -44.69 -19.36
CA GLU A 89 -51.43 -43.54 -18.66
C GLU A 89 -50.45 -42.82 -17.74
N ARG A 90 -49.63 -43.58 -17.00
CA ARG A 90 -48.59 -43.01 -16.14
C ARG A 90 -47.54 -42.24 -16.94
N SER A 91 -47.09 -42.81 -18.06
CA SER A 91 -46.10 -42.17 -18.94
C SER A 91 -46.64 -40.90 -19.58
N TYR A 92 -47.92 -40.91 -20.01
CA TYR A 92 -48.58 -39.71 -20.52
C TYR A 92 -48.75 -38.62 -19.44
N ALA A 93 -49.19 -39.00 -18.24
CA ALA A 93 -49.29 -38.06 -17.12
C ALA A 93 -47.92 -37.47 -16.74
N TYR A 94 -46.86 -38.28 -16.83
CA TYR A 94 -45.48 -37.81 -16.61
C TYR A 94 -45.06 -36.77 -17.66
N LEU A 95 -45.33 -37.03 -18.95
CA LEU A 95 -45.07 -36.08 -20.03
C LEU A 95 -45.75 -34.73 -19.79
N LEU A 96 -47.04 -34.73 -19.45
CA LEU A 96 -47.78 -33.48 -19.16
C LEU A 96 -47.22 -32.74 -17.94
N LYS A 97 -46.81 -33.47 -16.90
CA LYS A 97 -46.17 -32.90 -15.71
C LYS A 97 -44.85 -32.22 -16.07
N THR A 98 -44.02 -32.84 -16.92
CA THR A 98 -42.74 -32.28 -17.36
C THR A 98 -42.95 -31.05 -18.24
N ILE A 99 -43.90 -31.07 -19.18
CA ILE A 99 -44.27 -29.89 -19.98
C ILE A 99 -44.72 -28.73 -19.08
N ALA A 100 -45.51 -29.01 -18.04
CA ALA A 100 -45.92 -28.00 -17.07
C ALA A 100 -44.76 -27.45 -16.21
N ALA A 101 -43.69 -28.23 -16.00
CA ALA A 101 -42.48 -27.76 -15.32
C ALA A 101 -41.73 -26.74 -16.19
N ILE A 102 -41.60 -27.00 -17.50
CA ILE A 102 -40.98 -26.06 -18.45
C ILE A 102 -41.79 -24.75 -18.52
N GLU A 103 -43.13 -24.82 -18.47
CA GLU A 103 -43.99 -23.64 -18.41
C GLU A 103 -43.72 -22.75 -17.17
N ARG A 104 -43.44 -23.37 -16.02
CA ARG A 104 -43.11 -22.63 -14.78
C ARG A 104 -41.73 -21.99 -14.80
N LEU A 105 -40.77 -22.55 -15.56
CA LEU A 105 -39.48 -21.90 -15.78
C LEU A 105 -39.63 -20.57 -16.53
N GLY A 106 -40.72 -20.40 -17.29
CA GLY A 106 -41.01 -19.15 -17.98
C GLY A 106 -40.10 -18.91 -19.18
N VAL A 107 -39.85 -19.96 -19.97
CA VAL A 107 -39.00 -19.92 -21.17
C VAL A 107 -39.47 -18.82 -22.14
N ARG A 108 -38.57 -17.87 -22.46
CA ARG A 108 -38.85 -16.75 -23.39
C ARG A 108 -38.11 -16.85 -24.71
N ASP A 109 -37.21 -17.82 -24.84
CA ASP A 109 -36.42 -18.00 -26.05
C ASP A 109 -37.34 -18.42 -27.21
N PRO A 110 -37.35 -17.68 -28.34
CA PRO A 110 -38.17 -18.01 -29.50
C PRO A 110 -37.73 -19.30 -30.22
N THR A 111 -36.52 -19.79 -29.96
CA THR A 111 -35.98 -21.04 -30.54
C THR A 111 -36.49 -22.28 -29.80
N ILE A 112 -36.93 -22.14 -28.55
CA ILE A 112 -37.47 -23.23 -27.75
C ILE A 112 -38.96 -23.40 -28.05
N PRO A 113 -39.42 -24.61 -28.39
CA PRO A 113 -40.84 -24.90 -28.56
C PRO A 113 -41.64 -24.44 -27.34
N GLN A 114 -42.69 -23.66 -27.58
CA GLN A 114 -43.51 -23.12 -26.49
C GLN A 114 -44.20 -24.29 -25.75
N PRO A 115 -44.23 -24.28 -24.39
CA PRO A 115 -44.85 -25.35 -23.61
C PRO A 115 -46.31 -25.62 -23.98
N SER A 116 -47.04 -24.60 -24.41
CA SER A 116 -48.41 -24.73 -24.91
C SER A 116 -48.51 -25.52 -26.23
N ALA A 117 -47.53 -25.37 -27.13
CA ALA A 117 -47.46 -26.12 -28.38
C ALA A 117 -47.14 -27.60 -28.10
N LEU A 118 -46.14 -27.87 -27.25
CA LEU A 118 -45.81 -29.22 -26.78
C LEU A 118 -47.02 -29.92 -26.15
N ARG A 119 -47.75 -29.20 -25.28
CA ARG A 119 -48.98 -29.70 -24.66
C ARG A 119 -50.05 -30.03 -25.70
N ALA A 120 -50.27 -29.15 -26.68
CA ALA A 120 -51.27 -29.37 -27.72
C ALA A 120 -50.99 -30.63 -28.56
N VAL A 121 -49.72 -30.88 -28.92
CA VAL A 121 -49.33 -32.10 -29.65
C VAL A 121 -49.50 -33.34 -28.78
N ALA A 122 -49.12 -33.28 -27.49
CA ALA A 122 -49.31 -34.37 -26.54
C ALA A 122 -50.79 -34.73 -26.32
N GLU A 123 -51.65 -33.73 -26.17
CA GLU A 123 -53.10 -33.91 -26.03
C GLU A 123 -53.72 -34.47 -27.32
N ALA A 124 -53.31 -33.98 -28.49
CA ALA A 124 -53.75 -34.50 -29.78
C ALA A 124 -53.33 -35.97 -29.98
N TYR A 125 -52.11 -36.32 -29.57
CA TYR A 125 -51.62 -37.70 -29.58
C TYR A 125 -52.48 -38.61 -28.70
N TYR A 126 -52.68 -38.22 -27.45
CA TYR A 126 -53.42 -39.02 -26.48
C TYR A 126 -54.87 -39.19 -26.91
N ALA A 127 -55.54 -38.12 -27.34
CA ALA A 127 -56.91 -38.20 -27.84
C ALA A 127 -57.04 -39.14 -29.05
N THR A 128 -56.06 -39.11 -29.97
CA THR A 128 -56.05 -39.97 -31.17
C THR A 128 -55.86 -41.44 -30.82
N PHE A 129 -54.87 -41.75 -29.97
CA PHE A 129 -54.50 -43.13 -29.69
C PHE A 129 -55.38 -43.78 -28.61
N SER A 130 -55.72 -43.06 -27.53
CA SER A 130 -56.59 -43.56 -26.46
C SER A 130 -57.98 -43.92 -26.98
N SER A 131 -58.59 -43.04 -27.79
CA SER A 131 -59.89 -43.32 -28.40
C SER A 131 -59.88 -44.54 -29.34
N ALA A 132 -58.72 -44.86 -29.92
CA ALA A 132 -58.56 -46.03 -30.78
C ALA A 132 -58.35 -47.32 -29.98
N LEU A 133 -57.70 -47.25 -28.81
CA LEU A 133 -57.53 -48.39 -27.90
C LEU A 133 -58.87 -48.95 -27.42
N ASP A 134 -59.85 -48.08 -27.13
CA ASP A 134 -61.22 -48.50 -26.77
C ASP A 134 -61.90 -49.35 -27.86
N ARG A 135 -61.46 -49.21 -29.11
CA ARG A 135 -62.01 -49.91 -30.27
C ARG A 135 -61.05 -50.94 -30.86
N TYR A 136 -59.98 -51.31 -30.14
CA TYR A 136 -58.91 -52.17 -30.62
C TYR A 136 -59.42 -53.45 -31.31
N HIS A 137 -60.37 -54.16 -30.68
CA HIS A 137 -60.97 -55.37 -31.25
C HIS A 137 -62.14 -55.10 -32.21
N ALA A 138 -62.82 -53.95 -32.06
CA ALA A 138 -64.04 -53.63 -32.81
C ALA A 138 -63.75 -53.01 -34.19
N ASP A 139 -62.63 -52.32 -34.34
CA ASP A 139 -62.20 -51.67 -35.58
C ASP A 139 -60.66 -51.75 -35.77
N PRO A 140 -60.15 -52.91 -36.21
CA PRO A 140 -58.70 -53.09 -36.37
C PRO A 140 -58.06 -52.16 -37.40
N ILE A 141 -58.78 -51.81 -38.47
CA ILE A 141 -58.27 -50.92 -39.54
C ILE A 141 -58.20 -49.48 -39.00
N GLY A 142 -59.25 -49.01 -38.33
CA GLY A 142 -59.26 -47.70 -37.68
C GLY A 142 -58.18 -47.58 -36.59
N PHE A 143 -57.95 -48.65 -35.82
CA PHE A 143 -56.86 -48.69 -34.83
C PHE A 143 -55.48 -48.50 -35.47
N VAL A 144 -55.17 -49.23 -36.55
CA VAL A 144 -53.88 -49.09 -37.25
C VAL A 144 -53.69 -47.68 -37.78
N GLN A 145 -54.71 -47.09 -38.41
CA GLN A 145 -54.64 -45.71 -38.91
C GLN A 145 -54.44 -44.68 -37.79
N ALA A 146 -55.11 -44.86 -36.65
CA ALA A 146 -54.94 -43.98 -35.50
C ALA A 146 -53.56 -44.16 -34.84
N SER A 147 -53.04 -45.39 -34.78
CA SER A 147 -51.69 -45.67 -34.31
C SER A 147 -50.63 -45.01 -35.20
N GLU A 148 -50.74 -45.12 -36.53
CA GLU A 148 -49.83 -44.44 -37.45
C GLU A 148 -49.85 -42.92 -37.28
N ARG A 149 -51.03 -42.30 -37.15
CA ARG A 149 -51.14 -40.87 -36.85
C ARG A 149 -50.55 -40.52 -35.49
N GLY A 150 -50.76 -41.37 -34.47
CA GLY A 150 -50.17 -41.22 -33.16
C GLY A 150 -48.64 -41.23 -33.21
N LEU A 151 -48.04 -42.13 -33.98
CA LEU A 151 -46.59 -42.19 -34.18
C LEU A 151 -46.04 -40.94 -34.88
N VAL A 152 -46.79 -40.31 -35.79
CA VAL A 152 -46.41 -39.03 -36.39
C VAL A 152 -46.37 -37.92 -35.33
N LEU A 153 -47.38 -37.85 -34.45
CA LEU A 153 -47.43 -36.87 -33.36
C LEU A 153 -46.33 -37.12 -32.30
N LEU A 154 -46.03 -38.38 -31.98
CA LEU A 154 -44.89 -38.71 -31.11
C LEU A 154 -43.54 -38.33 -31.75
N ALA A 155 -43.40 -38.49 -33.06
CA ALA A 155 -42.20 -38.08 -33.78
C ALA A 155 -42.04 -36.54 -33.81
N GLU A 156 -43.14 -35.80 -33.86
CA GLU A 156 -43.15 -34.34 -33.71
C GLU A 156 -42.73 -33.94 -32.29
N LEU A 157 -43.33 -34.53 -31.25
CA LEU A 157 -42.91 -34.31 -29.86
C LEU A 157 -41.44 -34.66 -29.62
N GLU A 158 -40.93 -35.75 -30.19
CA GLU A 158 -39.52 -36.14 -30.06
C GLU A 158 -38.60 -35.15 -30.78
N ARG A 159 -39.05 -34.55 -31.89
CA ARG A 159 -38.29 -33.50 -32.58
C ARG A 159 -38.22 -32.25 -31.70
N ASP A 160 -39.33 -31.83 -31.14
CA ASP A 160 -39.40 -30.62 -30.31
C ASP A 160 -38.65 -30.81 -28.99
N ALA A 161 -38.82 -31.97 -28.34
CA ALA A 161 -38.05 -32.36 -27.15
C ALA A 161 -36.54 -32.33 -27.39
N ARG A 162 -36.07 -32.75 -28.58
CA ARG A 162 -34.66 -32.65 -28.97
C ARG A 162 -34.17 -31.21 -29.16
N VAL A 163 -35.05 -30.28 -29.51
CA VAL A 163 -34.71 -28.86 -29.55
C VAL A 163 -34.56 -28.34 -28.14
N VAL A 164 -35.52 -28.61 -27.25
CA VAL A 164 -35.44 -28.21 -25.83
C VAL A 164 -34.16 -28.75 -25.18
N GLN A 165 -33.84 -30.03 -25.38
CA GLN A 165 -32.63 -30.64 -24.84
C GLN A 165 -31.35 -29.94 -25.34
N ARG A 166 -31.22 -29.73 -26.66
CA ARG A 166 -30.02 -29.08 -27.21
C ARG A 166 -29.83 -27.66 -26.69
N VAL A 167 -30.91 -26.87 -26.67
CA VAL A 167 -30.83 -25.50 -26.17
C VAL A 167 -30.48 -25.50 -24.68
N GLY A 168 -31.10 -26.40 -23.89
CA GLY A 168 -30.74 -26.57 -22.48
C GLY A 168 -29.26 -26.92 -22.28
N GLU A 169 -28.72 -27.87 -23.05
CA GLU A 169 -27.28 -28.24 -23.01
C GLU A 169 -26.36 -27.07 -23.40
N GLU A 170 -26.73 -26.29 -24.43
CA GLU A 170 -25.97 -25.13 -24.88
C GLU A 170 -25.97 -24.00 -23.84
N GLU A 171 -27.14 -23.67 -23.28
CA GLU A 171 -27.30 -22.64 -22.25
C GLU A 171 -26.57 -23.04 -20.97
N ALA A 172 -26.71 -24.30 -20.50
CA ALA A 172 -25.99 -24.78 -19.31
C ALA A 172 -24.47 -24.72 -19.48
N GLY A 173 -23.97 -25.04 -20.68
CA GLY A 173 -22.55 -24.89 -21.03
C GLY A 173 -22.09 -23.42 -20.97
N GLN A 174 -22.83 -22.51 -21.58
CA GLN A 174 -22.53 -21.07 -21.53
C GLN A 174 -22.58 -20.52 -20.11
N ALA A 175 -23.52 -21.00 -19.30
CA ALA A 175 -23.68 -20.62 -17.90
C ALA A 175 -22.45 -21.01 -17.08
N LEU A 176 -21.96 -22.24 -17.23
CA LEU A 176 -20.73 -22.71 -16.58
C LEU A 176 -19.52 -21.87 -16.99
N ASP A 177 -19.36 -21.61 -18.29
CA ASP A 177 -18.27 -20.75 -18.81
C ASP A 177 -18.36 -19.33 -18.23
N SER A 178 -19.56 -18.76 -18.13
CA SER A 178 -19.77 -17.42 -17.58
C SER A 178 -19.42 -17.34 -16.09
N VAL A 179 -19.75 -18.39 -15.32
CA VAL A 179 -19.39 -18.51 -13.89
C VAL A 179 -17.88 -18.60 -13.74
N GLU A 180 -17.21 -19.46 -14.52
CA GLU A 180 -15.75 -19.60 -14.49
C GLU A 180 -15.06 -18.28 -14.82
N GLN A 181 -15.44 -17.64 -15.94
CA GLN A 181 -14.88 -16.35 -16.35
C GLN A 181 -15.10 -15.25 -15.29
N THR A 182 -16.28 -15.21 -14.68
CA THR A 182 -16.59 -14.22 -13.63
C THR A 182 -15.74 -14.47 -12.39
N MET A 183 -15.55 -15.74 -12.00
CA MET A 183 -14.72 -16.12 -10.87
C MET A 183 -13.23 -15.82 -11.12
N THR A 184 -12.70 -16.14 -12.30
CA THR A 184 -11.32 -15.80 -12.70
C THR A 184 -11.11 -14.29 -12.72
N THR A 185 -12.06 -13.53 -13.30
CA THR A 185 -11.99 -12.07 -13.33
C THR A 185 -11.99 -11.49 -11.91
N ALA A 186 -12.84 -12.01 -11.02
CA ALA A 186 -12.87 -11.58 -9.62
C ALA A 186 -11.55 -11.85 -8.90
N GLN A 187 -10.94 -13.02 -9.11
CA GLN A 187 -9.62 -13.35 -8.55
C GLN A 187 -8.53 -12.40 -9.07
N LEU A 188 -8.50 -12.11 -10.37
CA LEU A 188 -7.52 -11.17 -10.95
C LEU A 188 -7.68 -9.75 -10.41
N VAL A 189 -8.91 -9.27 -10.25
CA VAL A 189 -9.18 -7.95 -9.64
C VAL A 189 -8.69 -7.93 -8.20
N LEU A 190 -8.97 -8.97 -7.40
CA LEU A 190 -8.51 -9.05 -6.01
C LEU A 190 -6.98 -9.06 -5.91
N LEU A 191 -6.30 -9.86 -6.75
CA LEU A 191 -4.84 -9.91 -6.82
C LEU A 191 -4.26 -8.55 -7.24
N GLY A 192 -4.88 -7.88 -8.22
CA GLY A 192 -4.49 -6.54 -8.66
C GLY A 192 -4.61 -5.50 -7.54
N VAL A 193 -5.71 -5.51 -6.79
CA VAL A 193 -5.91 -4.63 -5.63
C VAL A 193 -4.89 -4.92 -4.53
N LEU A 194 -4.64 -6.19 -4.21
CA LEU A 194 -3.63 -6.61 -3.23
C LEU A 194 -2.22 -6.14 -3.64
N ALA A 195 -1.83 -6.36 -4.89
CA ALA A 195 -0.55 -5.92 -5.42
C ALA A 195 -0.41 -4.39 -5.39
N GLY A 196 -1.45 -3.67 -5.81
CA GLY A 196 -1.49 -2.20 -5.77
C GLY A 196 -1.33 -1.65 -4.35
N LEU A 197 -2.07 -2.19 -3.37
CA LEU A 197 -1.94 -1.81 -1.96
C LEU A 197 -0.54 -2.13 -1.41
N GLY A 198 0.03 -3.28 -1.78
CA GLY A 198 1.39 -3.65 -1.41
C GLY A 198 2.43 -2.66 -1.93
N LEU A 199 2.32 -2.24 -3.20
CA LEU A 199 3.20 -1.24 -3.81
C LEU A 199 3.07 0.14 -3.14
N ILE A 200 1.85 0.57 -2.84
CA ILE A 200 1.61 1.83 -2.11
C ILE A 200 2.25 1.76 -0.72
N GLY A 201 2.07 0.66 0.00
CA GLY A 201 2.69 0.42 1.31
C GLY A 201 4.21 0.46 1.25
N ALA A 202 4.81 -0.24 0.29
CA ALA A 202 6.27 -0.24 0.09
C ALA A 202 6.81 1.16 -0.25
N GLY A 203 6.11 1.91 -1.10
CA GLY A 203 6.45 3.30 -1.42
C GLY A 203 6.42 4.22 -0.20
N LEU A 204 5.41 4.06 0.66
CA LEU A 204 5.28 4.85 1.89
C LEU A 204 6.40 4.53 2.89
N VAL A 205 6.75 3.26 3.05
CA VAL A 205 7.87 2.83 3.91
C VAL A 205 9.18 3.41 3.40
N TYR A 206 9.44 3.30 2.09
CA TYR A 206 10.63 3.87 1.47
C TYR A 206 10.72 5.39 1.69
N ALA A 207 9.63 6.12 1.44
CA ALA A 207 9.58 7.57 1.64
C ALA A 207 9.86 7.93 3.11
N THR A 208 9.27 7.21 4.06
CA THR A 208 9.46 7.42 5.51
C THR A 208 10.92 7.23 5.90
N VAL A 209 11.56 6.14 5.47
CA VAL A 209 12.98 5.87 5.73
C VAL A 209 13.88 6.94 5.12
N LYS A 210 13.59 7.36 3.88
CA LYS A 210 14.36 8.42 3.19
C LYS A 210 14.29 9.75 3.94
N VAL A 211 13.09 10.17 4.37
CA VAL A 211 12.88 11.40 5.14
C VAL A 211 13.58 11.33 6.49
N MET A 212 13.45 10.20 7.20
CA MET A 212 14.11 10.00 8.49
C MET A 212 15.64 10.12 8.38
N ASN A 213 16.23 9.53 7.34
CA ASN A 213 17.67 9.62 7.08
C ASN A 213 18.12 11.05 6.77
N ALA A 214 17.34 11.81 5.99
CA ALA A 214 17.64 13.22 5.73
C ALA A 214 17.58 14.06 7.02
N PHE A 215 16.56 13.82 7.85
CA PHE A 215 16.38 14.52 9.12
C PHE A 215 17.53 14.24 10.11
N ARG A 216 17.98 12.98 10.20
CA ARG A 216 19.15 12.60 11.02
C ARG A 216 20.43 13.34 10.60
N ARG A 217 20.68 13.49 9.30
CA ARG A 217 21.85 14.22 8.78
C ARG A 217 21.80 15.71 9.16
N LEU A 218 20.64 16.33 9.02
CA LEU A 218 20.43 17.73 9.40
C LEU A 218 20.65 17.95 10.89
N TYR A 219 20.09 17.09 11.74
CA TYR A 219 20.31 17.18 13.18
C TYR A 219 21.78 17.00 13.57
N ALA A 220 22.48 16.03 12.97
CA ALA A 220 23.89 15.83 13.24
C ALA A 220 24.72 17.07 12.86
N ALA A 221 24.47 17.67 11.69
CA ALA A 221 25.14 18.89 11.26
C ALA A 221 24.83 20.09 12.17
N GLN A 222 23.59 20.22 12.63
CA GLN A 222 23.20 21.27 13.58
C GLN A 222 23.91 21.11 14.92
N GLN A 223 24.00 19.88 15.43
CA GLN A 223 24.64 19.58 16.70
C GLN A 223 26.15 19.83 16.63
N GLU A 224 26.79 19.46 15.52
CA GLU A 224 28.21 19.78 15.28
C GLU A 224 28.45 21.29 15.26
N SER A 225 27.61 22.06 14.54
CA SER A 225 27.73 23.53 14.51
C SER A 225 27.52 24.16 15.89
N ALA A 226 26.56 23.66 16.67
CA ALA A 226 26.29 24.15 18.02
C ALA A 226 27.47 23.85 18.96
N GLN A 227 28.07 22.66 18.84
CA GLN A 227 29.24 22.27 19.62
C GLN A 227 30.45 23.14 19.29
N ARG A 228 30.74 23.37 18.00
CA ARG A 228 31.82 24.29 17.58
C ARG A 228 31.63 25.71 18.12
N LEU A 229 30.39 26.21 18.11
CA LEU A 229 30.09 27.53 18.69
C LEU A 229 30.32 27.55 20.21
N ALA A 230 29.88 26.51 20.92
CA ALA A 230 30.10 26.41 22.36
C ALA A 230 31.59 26.35 22.72
N GLU A 231 32.38 25.59 21.96
CA GLU A 231 33.84 25.51 22.11
C GLU A 231 34.50 26.87 21.85
N ALA A 232 34.11 27.58 20.77
CA ALA A 232 34.63 28.90 20.47
C ALA A 232 34.27 29.95 21.55
N LEU A 233 33.05 29.92 22.07
CA LEU A 233 32.62 30.81 23.15
C LEU A 233 33.38 30.53 24.45
N LYS A 234 33.63 29.25 24.76
CA LYS A 234 34.43 28.86 25.93
C LYS A 234 35.87 29.36 25.81
N ALA A 235 36.53 29.09 24.68
CA ALA A 235 37.89 29.56 24.43
C ALA A 235 38.01 31.09 24.54
N LYS A 236 37.02 31.82 24.01
CA LYS A 236 36.94 33.28 24.16
C LYS A 236 36.80 33.71 25.63
N SER A 237 35.96 33.03 26.41
CA SER A 237 35.78 33.34 27.84
C SER A 237 37.05 33.08 28.64
N ASP A 238 37.71 31.94 28.40
CA ASP A 238 38.96 31.57 29.08
C ASP A 238 40.06 32.58 28.76
N PHE A 239 40.21 32.99 27.49
CA PHE A 239 41.16 34.04 27.09
C PHE A 239 40.91 35.38 27.79
N ILE A 240 39.65 35.83 27.89
CA ILE A 240 39.31 37.09 28.58
C ILE A 240 39.64 36.99 30.08
N ALA A 241 39.38 35.85 30.71
CA ALA A 241 39.70 35.61 32.11
C ALA A 241 41.21 35.69 32.34
N ASP A 242 42.00 34.97 31.53
CA ASP A 242 43.47 34.95 31.63
C ASP A 242 44.06 36.35 31.41
N ALA A 243 43.62 37.06 30.37
CA ALA A 243 44.05 38.44 30.12
C ALA A 243 43.72 39.36 31.30
N SER A 244 42.53 39.23 31.90
CA SER A 244 42.13 40.04 33.06
C SER A 244 43.00 39.78 34.29
N HIS A 245 43.42 38.53 34.51
CA HIS A 245 44.31 38.17 35.61
C HIS A 245 45.72 38.72 35.42
N GLU A 246 46.30 38.56 34.23
CA GLU A 246 47.64 39.06 33.90
C GLU A 246 47.73 40.59 33.92
N LEU A 247 46.65 41.30 33.60
CA LEU A 247 46.59 42.77 33.70
C LEU A 247 46.39 43.27 35.15
N ARG A 248 45.68 42.53 36.00
CA ARG A 248 45.35 42.97 37.38
C ARG A 248 46.59 43.02 38.28
N THR A 249 47.50 42.05 38.15
CA THR A 249 48.72 41.95 38.96
C THR A 249 49.62 43.19 38.83
N PRO A 250 50.11 43.56 37.63
CA PRO A 250 50.96 44.74 37.46
C PRO A 250 50.22 46.04 37.79
N LEU A 251 48.91 46.13 37.50
CA LEU A 251 48.10 47.29 37.89
C LEU A 251 48.01 47.47 39.41
N THR A 252 47.94 46.36 40.16
CA THR A 252 47.92 46.38 41.63
C THR A 252 49.25 46.86 42.18
N VAL A 253 50.37 46.38 41.63
CA VAL A 253 51.73 46.82 42.01
C VAL A 253 51.91 48.31 41.70
N LEU A 254 51.54 48.74 40.49
CA LEU A 254 51.63 50.14 40.06
C LEU A 254 50.85 51.06 41.01
N ARG A 255 49.62 50.68 41.36
CA ARG A 255 48.79 51.46 42.30
C ARG A 255 49.40 51.48 43.70
N GLY A 256 49.89 50.35 44.22
CA GLY A 256 50.51 50.27 45.54
C GLY A 256 51.75 51.16 45.66
N ASN A 257 52.62 51.11 44.64
CA ASN A 257 53.83 51.93 44.60
C ASN A 257 53.53 53.41 44.42
N ALA A 258 52.51 53.77 43.62
CA ALA A 258 52.07 55.16 43.48
C ALA A 258 51.50 55.72 44.80
N GLN A 259 50.72 54.91 45.53
CA GLN A 259 50.21 55.30 46.85
C GLN A 259 51.34 55.50 47.86
N LEU A 260 52.34 54.61 47.86
CA LEU A 260 53.50 54.73 48.74
C LEU A 260 54.35 55.96 48.39
N ALA A 261 54.55 56.23 47.09
CA ALA A 261 55.26 57.43 46.63
C ALA A 261 54.54 58.72 47.05
N LEU A 262 53.20 58.77 47.01
CA LEU A 262 52.42 59.94 47.46
C LEU A 262 52.44 60.14 48.98
N ALA A 263 52.66 59.08 49.76
CA ALA A 263 52.67 59.12 51.23
C ALA A 263 54.04 59.48 51.83
N LEU A 264 55.11 59.37 51.06
CA LEU A 264 56.47 59.67 51.50
C LEU A 264 56.81 61.14 51.21
N ASP A 265 57.43 61.83 52.16
CA ASP A 265 57.86 63.22 51.98
C ASP A 265 59.34 63.24 51.54
N SER A 266 59.58 63.48 50.25
CA SER A 266 60.88 63.78 49.63
C SER A 266 62.10 62.97 50.12
N SER A 267 62.05 61.64 50.03
CA SER A 267 63.15 60.73 50.37
C SER A 267 63.79 60.06 49.15
N CYS A 268 65.04 59.54 49.28
CA CYS A 268 65.72 58.76 48.23
C CYS A 268 64.91 57.53 47.72
N ALA A 269 63.91 57.06 48.47
CA ALA A 269 63.04 55.95 48.09
C ALA A 269 62.06 56.29 46.93
N HIS A 270 61.86 57.58 46.61
CA HIS A 270 60.99 57.99 45.50
C HIS A 270 61.49 57.52 44.14
N ALA A 271 62.80 57.60 43.91
CA ALA A 271 63.39 57.21 42.63
C ALA A 271 63.20 55.71 42.36
N GLU A 272 63.27 54.89 43.42
CA GLU A 272 63.06 53.45 43.34
C GLU A 272 61.59 53.10 43.06
N LEU A 273 60.64 53.74 43.77
CA LEU A 273 59.20 53.55 43.57
C LEU A 273 58.73 54.02 42.19
N LEU A 274 59.21 55.18 41.72
CA LEU A 274 58.96 55.66 40.36
C LEU A 274 59.57 54.72 39.31
N GLY A 275 60.74 54.15 39.59
CA GLY A 275 61.36 53.12 38.77
C GLY A 275 60.51 51.85 38.67
N GLU A 276 59.92 51.38 39.78
CA GLU A 276 58.99 50.24 39.78
C GLU A 276 57.68 50.52 39.04
N ILE A 277 57.08 51.70 39.24
CA ILE A 277 55.90 52.14 38.50
C ILE A 277 56.17 52.12 37.00
N LEU A 278 57.32 52.67 36.56
CA LEU A 278 57.71 52.70 35.16
C LEU A 278 57.93 51.29 34.60
N ARG A 279 58.56 50.39 35.38
CA ARG A 279 58.73 48.98 34.99
C ARG A 279 57.41 48.26 34.78
N GLU A 280 56.48 48.37 35.72
CA GLU A 280 55.16 47.72 35.60
C GLU A 280 54.29 48.36 34.51
N ALA A 281 54.38 49.67 34.30
CA ALA A 281 53.72 50.35 33.18
C ALA A 281 54.23 49.82 31.83
N ASN A 282 55.56 49.68 31.66
CA ASN A 282 56.16 49.09 30.46
C ASN A 282 55.78 47.61 30.29
N ARG A 283 55.59 46.87 31.37
CA ARG A 283 55.11 45.49 31.33
C ARG A 283 53.64 45.41 30.89
N LEU A 284 52.77 46.28 31.41
CA LEU A 284 51.38 46.42 30.99
C LEU A 284 51.25 46.80 29.51
N SER A 285 52.06 47.76 29.03
CA SER A 285 52.06 48.16 27.61
C SER A 285 52.40 46.98 26.70
N ARG A 286 53.43 46.19 27.04
CA ARG A 286 53.78 44.98 26.29
C ARG A 286 52.66 43.94 26.31
N LEU A 287 52.06 43.67 27.47
CA LEU A 287 50.90 42.76 27.58
C LEU A 287 49.73 43.20 26.70
N VAL A 288 49.40 44.49 26.66
CA VAL A 288 48.33 45.03 25.81
C VAL A 288 48.69 44.92 24.33
N GLU A 289 49.93 45.23 23.96
CA GLU A 289 50.43 45.06 22.58
C GLU A 289 50.34 43.60 22.12
N ASP A 290 50.73 42.65 22.96
CA ASP A 290 50.66 41.21 22.69
C ASP A 290 49.20 40.75 22.52
N LEU A 291 48.27 41.22 23.37
CA LEU A 291 46.84 40.91 23.24
C LEU A 291 46.23 41.50 21.96
N LEU A 292 46.60 42.73 21.60
CA LEU A 292 46.16 43.37 20.35
C LEU A 292 46.72 42.68 19.11
N LEU A 293 47.97 42.22 19.18
CA LEU A 293 48.61 41.42 18.13
C LEU A 293 47.84 40.12 17.91
N LEU A 294 47.52 39.41 18.99
CA LEU A 294 46.77 38.14 18.94
C LEU A 294 45.36 38.34 18.37
N ALA A 295 44.62 39.36 18.84
CA ALA A 295 43.28 39.66 18.36
C ALA A 295 43.24 40.03 16.86
N ARG A 296 44.26 40.74 16.36
CA ARG A 296 44.41 41.06 14.92
C ARG A 296 44.73 39.82 14.10
N ALA A 297 45.51 38.89 14.66
CA ALA A 297 45.86 37.63 14.02
C ALA A 297 44.62 36.74 13.85
N ASP A 298 43.78 36.62 14.88
CA ASP A 298 42.53 35.86 14.84
C ASP A 298 41.51 36.42 13.84
N ALA A 299 41.48 37.75 13.66
CA ALA A 299 40.63 38.40 12.65
C ALA A 299 41.16 38.25 11.20
N ALA A 300 42.19 37.42 10.97
CA ALA A 300 42.87 37.26 9.68
C ALA A 300 43.34 38.59 9.05
N SER A 301 43.62 39.58 9.90
CA SER A 301 43.79 40.99 9.52
C SER A 301 45.22 41.50 9.66
N LEU A 302 46.21 40.61 9.86
CA LEU A 302 47.62 40.99 9.75
C LEU A 302 48.04 41.00 8.27
N PRO A 303 48.28 42.17 7.65
CA PRO A 303 48.95 42.22 6.36
C PRO A 303 50.40 41.74 6.53
N LEU A 304 50.67 40.50 6.14
CA LEU A 304 52.02 39.95 6.12
C LEU A 304 52.77 40.50 4.90
N VAL A 305 53.77 41.34 5.13
CA VAL A 305 54.69 41.77 4.08
C VAL A 305 55.70 40.66 3.86
N ARG A 306 55.68 40.03 2.68
CA ARG A 306 56.61 38.97 2.31
C ARG A 306 57.79 39.56 1.55
N GLU A 307 58.99 39.43 2.12
CA GLU A 307 60.24 39.87 1.50
C GLU A 307 61.33 38.79 1.56
N ARG A 308 62.35 38.89 0.70
CA ARG A 308 63.51 37.98 0.76
C ARG A 308 64.45 38.43 1.86
N LEU A 309 64.69 37.55 2.84
CA LEU A 309 65.55 37.81 3.99
C LEU A 309 66.83 36.98 3.91
N ALA A 310 67.99 37.62 4.08
CA ALA A 310 69.27 36.91 4.22
C ALA A 310 69.38 36.29 5.62
N VAL A 311 69.25 34.97 5.69
CA VAL A 311 69.14 34.23 6.97
C VAL A 311 70.40 34.39 7.83
N GLY A 312 71.60 34.31 7.24
CA GLY A 312 72.86 34.40 7.98
C GLY A 312 73.01 35.71 8.78
N PRO A 313 72.95 36.89 8.12
CA PRO A 313 73.02 38.18 8.80
C PRO A 313 71.89 38.40 9.82
N PHE A 314 70.67 37.95 9.50
CA PHE A 314 69.53 38.08 10.40
C PHE A 314 69.73 37.28 11.70
N LEU A 315 70.15 36.02 11.57
CA LEU A 315 70.41 35.16 12.73
C LEU A 315 71.62 35.65 13.55
N ALA A 316 72.66 36.17 12.90
CA ALA A 316 73.79 36.78 13.60
C ALA A 316 73.33 37.98 14.45
N GLY A 317 72.52 38.88 13.88
CA GLY A 317 71.98 40.03 14.62
C GLY A 317 71.05 39.64 15.76
N LEU A 318 70.29 38.55 15.63
CA LEU A 318 69.49 37.99 16.72
C LEU A 318 70.36 37.36 17.80
N ALA A 319 71.39 36.60 17.42
CA ALA A 319 72.33 35.97 18.35
C ALA A 319 73.07 37.01 19.20
N ASP A 320 73.47 38.14 18.60
CA ASP A 320 74.12 39.24 19.32
C ASP A 320 73.20 39.86 20.38
N ARG A 321 71.93 40.10 20.03
CA ARG A 321 70.91 40.63 20.97
C ARG A 321 70.60 39.63 22.08
N ALA A 322 70.43 38.35 21.74
CA ALA A 322 70.17 37.29 22.70
C ALA A 322 71.37 37.07 23.65
N ALA A 323 72.60 37.14 23.14
CA ALA A 323 73.81 37.05 23.96
C ALA A 323 73.94 38.25 24.92
N ALA A 324 73.51 39.45 24.51
CA ALA A 324 73.46 40.61 25.40
C ALA A 324 72.47 40.40 26.56
N LEU A 325 71.26 39.92 26.27
CA LEU A 325 70.25 39.62 27.28
C LEU A 325 70.67 38.47 28.22
N ALA A 326 71.32 37.44 27.68
CA ALA A 326 71.84 36.32 28.45
C ALA A 326 72.89 36.80 29.48
N ARG A 327 73.82 37.69 29.07
CA ARG A 327 74.80 38.26 29.99
C ARG A 327 74.17 39.08 31.11
N GLU A 328 73.11 39.83 30.81
CA GLU A 328 72.36 40.60 31.80
C GLU A 328 71.72 39.72 32.89
N HIS A 329 71.42 38.46 32.58
CA HIS A 329 70.85 37.47 33.49
C HIS A 329 71.86 36.41 33.97
N GLY A 330 73.16 36.62 33.76
CA GLY A 330 74.22 35.70 34.21
C GLY A 330 74.32 34.38 33.42
N ALA A 331 73.77 34.32 32.22
CA ALA A 331 73.79 33.16 31.33
C ALA A 331 74.72 33.38 30.11
N SER A 332 75.13 32.29 29.45
CA SER A 332 75.85 32.35 28.17
C SER A 332 75.08 31.63 27.05
N LEU A 333 75.07 32.26 25.87
CA LEU A 333 74.50 31.67 24.66
C LEU A 333 75.59 30.82 24.00
N ARG A 334 75.35 29.52 23.85
CA ARG A 334 76.22 28.57 23.13
C ARG A 334 75.57 28.14 21.83
#